data_AF-A0A923ZAY4-F1
#
_entry.id   AF-A0A923ZAY4-F1
#
_cell.length_a   1.000
_cell.length_b   1.000
_cell.length_c   1.000
_cell.angle_alpha   90.00
_cell.angle_beta   90.00
_cell.angle_gamma   90.00
#
_symmetry.space_group_name_H-M   'P 1'
#
loop_
_entity.id
_entity.type
_entity.pdbx_description
1 polymer ?
#
loop_
_entity_poly.entity_id
_entity_poly.type
_entity_poly.pdbx_seq_one_letter_code
_entity_poly.pdbx_strand_id
1 'polypeptide(L)'
;MELAARPLSLPRIRSEWPLASGRTPAIDAAKQAEVARQFETIIAETLLRSARAATLGDDGLGTDDGGGANVRAMIDHARAEAIARAAPLGVARLLADAAR
;
A
#
# COMPACT_ATOMS: atom_id res chain seq x y z
N MET A 1 -7.81 -20.23 -51.83
CA MET A 1 -8.73 -20.01 -50.69
C MET A 1 -7.86 -19.55 -49.53
N GLU A 2 -7.57 -18.25 -49.47
CA GLU A 2 -6.55 -17.67 -48.58
C GLU A 2 -7.25 -17.03 -47.38
N LEU A 3 -7.17 -17.67 -46.22
CA LEU A 3 -7.70 -17.16 -44.96
C LEU A 3 -6.70 -16.15 -44.40
N ALA A 4 -6.78 -14.92 -44.88
CA ALA A 4 -6.02 -13.80 -44.31
C ALA A 4 -6.37 -13.65 -42.82
N ALA A 5 -5.42 -13.97 -41.95
CA ALA A 5 -5.55 -13.81 -40.51
C ALA A 5 -5.77 -12.32 -40.20
N ARG A 6 -7.00 -11.96 -39.81
CA ARG A 6 -7.33 -10.60 -39.36
C ARG A 6 -6.59 -10.35 -38.05
N PRO A 7 -5.79 -9.27 -37.93
CA PRO A 7 -5.18 -8.93 -36.65
C PRO A 7 -6.29 -8.59 -35.65
N LEU A 8 -6.19 -9.16 -34.45
CA LEU A 8 -7.06 -8.84 -33.32
C LEU A 8 -6.85 -7.37 -32.95
N SER A 9 -7.83 -6.52 -33.24
CA SER A 9 -7.86 -5.15 -32.73
C SER A 9 -8.01 -5.22 -31.22
N LEU A 10 -6.92 -4.97 -30.49
CA LEU A 10 -6.99 -4.77 -29.06
C LEU A 10 -7.88 -3.54 -28.79
N PRO A 11 -8.81 -3.61 -27.82
CA PRO A 11 -9.52 -2.41 -27.40
C PRO A 11 -8.48 -1.39 -26.97
N ARG A 12 -8.47 -0.21 -27.60
CA ARG A 12 -7.74 0.94 -27.07
C ARG A 12 -8.35 1.21 -25.70
N ILE A 13 -7.71 0.72 -24.65
CA ILE A 13 -8.00 1.13 -23.28
C ILE A 13 -7.82 2.64 -23.33
N ARG A 14 -8.93 3.36 -23.27
CA ARG A 14 -8.93 4.80 -23.14
C ARG A 14 -8.23 5.04 -21.82
N SER A 15 -6.97 5.47 -21.88
CA SER A 15 -6.22 5.92 -20.71
C SER A 15 -6.83 7.24 -20.25
N GLU A 16 -8.09 7.22 -19.83
CA GLU A 16 -8.68 8.26 -19.01
C GLU A 16 -8.26 8.04 -17.55
N TRP A 17 -6.95 7.81 -17.38
CA TRP A 17 -6.28 8.25 -16.17
C TRP A 17 -6.44 9.76 -16.19
N PRO A 18 -7.10 10.39 -15.20
CA PRO A 18 -7.12 11.84 -15.17
C PRO A 18 -5.65 12.27 -15.14
N LEU A 19 -5.22 12.95 -16.21
CA LEU A 19 -4.02 13.77 -16.17
C LEU A 19 -4.15 14.55 -14.87
N ALA A 20 -3.15 14.46 -14.00
CA ALA A 20 -3.11 15.18 -12.74
C ALA A 20 -2.96 16.70 -12.98
N SER A 21 -3.79 17.28 -13.84
CA SER A 21 -4.08 18.70 -13.96
C SER A 21 -5.21 19.04 -12.99
N GLY A 22 -5.06 18.62 -11.75
CA GLY A 22 -5.79 19.15 -10.62
C GLY A 22 -4.72 19.72 -9.71
N ARG A 23 -4.46 21.03 -9.83
CA ARG A 23 -3.82 21.83 -8.80
C ARG A 23 -4.26 21.24 -7.47
N THR A 24 -3.35 20.61 -6.72
CA THR A 24 -3.67 20.03 -5.42
C THR A 24 -4.44 21.14 -4.72
N PRO A 25 -5.72 20.95 -4.34
CA PRO A 25 -6.36 21.96 -3.51
C PRO A 25 -5.41 22.18 -2.34
N ALA A 26 -5.40 23.36 -1.74
CA ALA A 26 -4.73 23.50 -0.45
C ALA A 26 -5.42 22.52 0.51
N ILE A 27 -5.00 21.26 0.48
CA ILE A 27 -5.44 20.19 1.36
C ILE A 27 -4.91 20.70 2.68
N ASP A 28 -5.85 21.09 3.53
CA ASP A 28 -5.62 21.49 4.91
C ASP A 28 -4.43 20.71 5.48
N ALA A 29 -3.44 21.41 6.02
CA ALA A 29 -2.23 20.80 6.55
C ALA A 29 -2.56 19.66 7.54
N ALA A 30 -3.69 19.78 8.25
CA ALA A 30 -4.21 18.72 9.12
C ALA A 30 -4.60 17.44 8.34
N LYS A 31 -5.24 17.57 7.17
CA LYS A 31 -5.58 16.44 6.30
C LYS A 31 -4.33 15.81 5.66
N GLN A 32 -3.33 16.60 5.31
CA GLN A 32 -2.05 16.04 4.80
C GLN A 32 -1.31 15.27 5.89
N ALA A 33 -1.29 15.79 7.12
CA ALA A 33 -0.72 15.09 8.27
C ALA A 33 -1.48 13.78 8.59
N GLU A 34 -2.81 13.79 8.45
CA GLU A 34 -3.63 12.57 8.58
C GLU A 34 -3.26 11.52 7.54
N VAL A 35 -3.22 11.90 6.26
CA VAL A 35 -2.89 10.99 5.16
C VAL A 35 -1.46 10.47 5.30
N ALA A 36 -0.50 11.32 5.68
CA ALA A 36 0.88 10.91 5.93
C ALA A 36 0.96 9.87 7.04
N ARG A 37 0.21 10.04 8.14
CA ARG A 37 0.17 9.07 9.23
C ARG A 37 -0.44 7.75 8.78
N GLN A 38 -1.55 7.79 8.05
CA GLN A 38 -2.19 6.58 7.52
C GLN A 38 -1.26 5.81 6.58
N PHE A 39 -0.53 6.53 5.71
CA PHE A 39 0.46 5.94 4.83
C PHE A 39 1.58 5.24 5.63
N GLU A 40 2.13 5.90 6.64
CA GLU A 40 3.18 5.32 7.48
C GLU A 40 2.68 4.10 8.29
N THR A 41 1.42 4.11 8.74
CA THR A 41 0.79 2.94 9.36
C THR A 41 0.77 1.75 8.40
N ILE A 42 0.39 1.94 7.13
CA ILE A 42 0.35 0.86 6.14
C ILE A 42 1.77 0.28 5.91
N ILE A 43 2.79 1.14 5.86
CA ILE A 43 4.19 0.69 5.72
C ILE A 43 4.60 -0.13 6.93
N ALA A 44 4.37 0.37 8.14
CA ALA A 44 4.72 -0.32 9.36
C ALA A 44 3.99 -1.68 9.48
N GLU A 45 2.70 -1.74 9.11
CA GLU A 45 1.94 -2.99 9.07
C GLU A 45 2.54 -3.99 8.07
N THR A 46 2.91 -3.50 6.88
CA THR A 46 3.54 -4.33 5.84
C THR A 46 4.89 -4.89 6.31
N LEU A 47 5.70 -4.08 7.00
CA LEU A 47 6.98 -4.49 7.56
C LEU A 47 6.81 -5.52 8.70
N LEU A 48 5.83 -5.33 9.57
CA LEU A 48 5.52 -6.29 10.64
C LEU A 48 5.04 -7.63 10.07
N ARG A 49 4.18 -7.57 9.05
CA ARG A 49 3.68 -8.75 8.34
C ARG A 49 4.82 -9.50 7.63
N SER A 50 5.70 -8.79 6.94
CA SER A 50 6.84 -9.40 6.23
C SER A 50 7.87 -9.99 7.20
N ALA A 51 8.17 -9.30 8.32
CA ALA A 51 9.03 -9.83 9.36
C ALA A 51 8.48 -11.13 9.95
N ARG A 52 7.17 -11.20 10.19
CA ARG A 52 6.53 -12.43 10.67
C ARG A 52 6.58 -13.55 9.62
N ALA A 53 6.29 -13.24 8.37
CA ALA A 53 6.37 -14.21 7.29
C ALA A 53 7.80 -14.78 7.14
N ALA A 54 8.83 -13.93 7.30
CA ALA A 54 10.22 -14.37 7.29
C ALA A 54 10.55 -15.28 8.49
N THR A 55 10.03 -15.00 9.70
CA THR A 55 10.20 -15.89 10.86
C THR A 55 9.44 -17.21 10.73
N LEU A 56 8.27 -17.22 10.10
CA LEU A 56 7.47 -18.43 9.87
C LEU A 56 7.96 -19.26 8.68
N GLY A 57 8.75 -18.67 7.78
CA GLY A 57 9.38 -19.38 6.68
C GLY A 57 10.49 -20.35 7.11
N ASP A 58 11.04 -20.17 8.32
CA ASP A 58 12.04 -21.06 8.92
C ASP A 58 11.37 -22.23 9.68
N ASP A 59 10.25 -21.96 10.35
CA ASP A 59 9.40 -22.97 11.00
C ASP A 59 8.31 -23.47 10.04
N GLY A 60 8.64 -24.45 9.19
CA GLY A 60 7.81 -25.01 8.11
C GLY A 60 6.47 -25.68 8.49
N LEU A 61 5.74 -25.21 9.50
CA LEU A 61 4.42 -25.71 9.92
C LEU A 61 3.49 -24.54 10.29
N GLY A 62 3.18 -23.69 9.33
CA GLY A 62 2.15 -22.66 9.46
C GLY A 62 0.89 -23.04 8.71
N THR A 63 0.15 -24.07 9.13
CA THR A 63 -1.21 -24.27 8.60
C THR A 63 -2.15 -23.19 9.13
N ASP A 64 -2.71 -22.47 8.17
CA ASP A 64 -3.52 -21.29 8.29
C ASP A 64 -4.97 -21.68 8.66
N ASP A 65 -5.14 -22.28 9.83
CA ASP A 65 -6.41 -22.87 10.24
C ASP A 65 -7.32 -21.80 10.87
N GLY A 66 -7.90 -20.97 10.00
CA GLY A 66 -9.28 -20.47 10.11
C GLY A 66 -9.64 -19.36 11.12
N GLY A 67 -8.74 -18.92 12.00
CA GLY A 67 -9.08 -17.85 12.96
C GLY A 67 -7.92 -16.98 13.46
N GLY A 68 -6.70 -17.52 13.49
CA GLY A 68 -5.52 -16.79 13.99
C GLY A 68 -5.07 -15.64 13.10
N ALA A 69 -5.28 -15.74 11.78
CA ALA A 69 -4.82 -14.73 10.82
C ALA A 69 -5.47 -13.35 11.04
N ASN A 70 -6.78 -13.32 11.31
CA ASN A 70 -7.51 -12.06 11.53
C ASN A 70 -7.09 -11.38 12.85
N VAL A 71 -6.90 -12.17 13.92
CA VAL A 71 -6.43 -11.63 15.22
C VAL A 71 -5.02 -11.07 15.07
N ARG A 72 -4.13 -11.76 14.35
CA ARG A 72 -2.77 -11.31 14.09
C ARG A 72 -2.74 -10.03 13.26
N ALA A 73 -3.57 -9.93 12.22
CA ALA A 73 -3.68 -8.70 11.41
C ALA A 73 -4.16 -7.52 12.26
N MET A 74 -5.11 -7.73 13.17
CA MET A 74 -5.59 -6.69 14.08
C MET A 74 -4.49 -6.22 15.06
N ILE A 75 -3.68 -7.15 15.58
CA ILE A 75 -2.53 -6.82 16.44
C ILE A 75 -1.47 -6.04 15.66
N ASP A 76 -1.19 -6.44 14.42
CA ASP A 76 -0.23 -5.74 13.57
C ASP A 76 -0.67 -4.32 13.28
N HIS A 77 -1.95 -4.13 12.97
CA HIS A 77 -2.53 -2.83 12.73
C HIS A 77 -2.39 -1.91 13.95
N ALA A 78 -2.75 -2.40 15.15
CA ALA A 78 -2.62 -1.64 16.39
C ALA A 78 -1.16 -1.27 16.70
N ARG A 79 -0.20 -2.17 16.45
CA ARG A 79 1.23 -1.86 16.59
C ARG A 79 1.72 -0.87 15.56
N ALA A 80 1.32 -1.03 14.30
CA ALA A 80 1.69 -0.14 13.22
C ALA A 80 1.19 1.29 13.48
N GLU A 81 -0.04 1.43 13.98
CA GLU A 81 -0.60 2.73 14.37
C GLU A 81 0.19 3.35 15.53
N ALA A 82 0.54 2.56 16.54
CA ALA A 82 1.37 3.03 17.65
C ALA A 82 2.76 3.49 17.17
N ILE A 83 3.39 2.77 16.24
CA ILE A 83 4.68 3.12 15.64
C ILE A 83 4.56 4.42 14.85
N ALA A 84 3.57 4.53 13.97
CA ALA A 84 3.34 5.72 13.15
C ALA A 84 3.05 6.98 13.99
N ARG A 85 2.43 6.81 15.18
CA ARG A 85 2.20 7.91 16.12
C ARG A 85 3.44 8.28 16.95
N ALA A 86 4.20 7.29 17.42
CA ALA A 86 5.31 7.51 18.36
C ALA A 86 6.63 7.89 17.65
N ALA A 87 6.88 7.33 16.47
CA ALA A 87 8.10 7.52 15.71
C ALA A 87 7.77 7.56 14.21
N PRO A 88 7.22 8.67 13.71
CA PRO A 88 6.96 8.82 12.29
C PRO A 88 8.28 8.67 11.52
N LEU A 89 8.30 7.73 10.58
CA LEU A 89 9.49 7.35 9.82
C LEU A 89 9.91 8.47 8.85
N GLY A 90 9.05 9.46 8.63
CA GLY A 90 9.31 10.60 7.76
C GLY A 90 9.28 10.25 6.27
N VAL A 91 8.91 9.02 5.92
CA VAL A 91 8.87 8.52 4.54
C VAL A 91 7.85 9.29 3.73
N ALA A 92 6.68 9.62 4.30
CA ALA A 92 5.66 10.41 3.63
C ALA A 92 6.19 11.80 3.24
N ARG A 93 6.97 12.41 4.13
CA ARG A 93 7.57 13.73 3.91
C ARG A 93 8.66 13.69 2.83
N LEU A 94 9.54 12.69 2.89
CA LEU A 94 10.58 12.50 1.88
C LEU A 94 9.97 12.28 0.48
N LEU A 95 8.89 11.51 0.38
CA LEU A 95 8.20 11.28 -0.89
C LEU A 95 7.55 12.56 -1.42
N ALA A 96 6.93 13.35 -0.55
CA ALA A 96 6.33 14.63 -0.91
C ALA A 96 7.38 15.65 -1.38
N ASP A 97 8.55 15.68 -0.74
CA ASP A 97 9.67 16.55 -1.13
C ASP A 97 10.32 16.09 -2.45
N ALA A 98 10.42 14.78 -2.69
CA ALA A 98 10.96 14.22 -3.95
C ALA A 98 10.03 14.39 -5.16
N ALA A 99 8.72 14.56 -4.93
CA ALA A 99 7.73 14.75 -6.00
C ALA A 99 7.63 16.21 -6.49
N ARG A 100 8.43 17.13 -5.93
CA ARG A 100 8.41 18.56 -6.20
C ARG A 100 9.50 18.97 -7.18
#